data_AF-A0A520H3D3-F1
#
_entry.id   AF-A0A520H3D3-F1
#
_cell.length_a   1.000
_cell.length_b   1.000
_cell.length_c   1.000
_cell.angle_alpha   90.00
_cell.angle_beta   90.00
_cell.angle_gamma   90.00
#
_symmetry.space_group_name_H-M   'P 1'
#
loop_
_entity.id
_entity.type
_entity.pdbx_description
1 polymer ?
#
loop_
_entity_poly.entity_id
_entity_poly.type
_entity_poly.pdbx_seq_one_letter_code
_entity_poly.pdbx_strand_id
1 'polypeptide(L)'
;MKRTGEFLKKAREQKGLSINEIGLSLKISSKILKAIEDGDMTQLPAKTFLRGFVQSYANYLRVDVNEIMRIFQDEMGSTRPSPLIQMPERDETLETSDKGSTGPVPNKSVPSSE
;
A
#
# COMPACT_ATOMS: atom_id res chain seq x y z
N MET A 1 -2.29 1.37 -23.15
CA MET A 1 -1.97 2.39 -22.14
C MET A 1 -0.89 3.31 -22.70
N LYS A 2 -1.23 4.14 -23.70
CA LYS A 2 -0.21 4.94 -24.42
C LYS A 2 0.05 6.26 -23.71
N ARG A 3 -1.01 6.94 -23.25
CA ARG A 3 -0.91 8.28 -22.65
C ARG A 3 -0.15 8.25 -21.33
N THR A 4 -0.42 7.26 -20.47
CA THR A 4 0.34 7.11 -19.22
C THR A 4 1.82 6.84 -19.48
N GLY A 5 2.13 5.96 -20.44
CA GLY A 5 3.51 5.62 -20.82
C GLY A 5 4.29 6.82 -21.37
N GLU A 6 3.71 7.53 -22.34
CA GLU A 6 4.30 8.73 -22.95
C GLU A 6 4.56 9.83 -21.92
N PHE A 7 3.64 10.05 -20.99
CA PHE A 7 3.84 11.04 -19.92
C PHE A 7 5.04 10.68 -19.04
N LEU A 8 5.09 9.45 -18.54
CA LEU A 8 6.18 8.98 -17.67
C LEU A 8 7.52 9.03 -18.40
N LYS A 9 7.56 8.61 -19.67
CA LYS A 9 8.75 8.70 -20.52
C LYS A 9 9.25 10.13 -20.66
N LYS A 10 8.36 11.06 -21.01
CA LYS A 10 8.70 12.47 -21.17
C LYS A 10 9.23 13.08 -19.87
N ALA A 11 8.58 12.77 -18.74
CA ALA A 11 9.01 13.24 -17.43
C ALA A 11 10.39 12.66 -17.01
N ARG A 12 10.66 11.38 -17.33
CA ARG A 12 11.98 10.77 -17.14
C ARG A 12 13.04 11.49 -17.98
N GLU A 13 12.77 11.67 -19.28
CA GLU A 13 13.71 12.27 -20.23
C GLU A 13 14.03 13.74 -19.89
N GLN A 14 13.03 14.52 -19.46
CA GLN A 14 13.23 15.89 -18.98
C GLN A 14 14.15 15.98 -17.76
N LYS A 15 14.23 14.92 -16.95
CA LYS A 15 15.11 14.83 -15.79
C LYS A 15 16.47 14.23 -16.11
N GLY A 16 16.71 13.84 -17.36
CA GLY A 16 17.97 13.20 -17.78
C GLY A 16 18.21 11.83 -17.13
N LEU A 17 17.16 11.18 -16.62
CA LEU A 17 17.28 9.90 -15.92
C LEU A 17 17.28 8.74 -16.91
N SER A 18 18.18 7.77 -16.72
CA SER A 18 18.16 6.53 -17.49
C SER A 18 17.12 5.58 -16.92
N ILE A 19 16.55 4.75 -17.79
CA ILE A 19 15.56 3.75 -17.38
C ILE A 19 16.16 2.71 -16.42
N ASN A 20 17.47 2.46 -16.52
CA ASN A 20 18.19 1.51 -15.67
C ASN A 20 18.36 2.04 -14.24
N GLU A 21 18.69 3.32 -14.06
CA GLU A 21 18.80 3.94 -12.73
C GLU A 21 17.48 3.89 -11.97
N ILE A 22 16.37 4.16 -12.68
CA ILE A 22 15.03 4.08 -12.12
C ILE A 22 14.69 2.64 -11.77
N GLY A 23 14.99 1.70 -12.67
CA GLY A 23 14.77 0.27 -12.44
C GLY A 23 15.47 -0.24 -11.18
N LEU A 24 16.74 0.12 -11.00
CA LEU A 24 17.51 -0.20 -9.79
C LEU A 24 16.90 0.40 -8.53
N SER A 25 16.53 1.68 -8.59
CA SER A 25 15.96 2.41 -7.45
C SER A 25 14.62 1.85 -7.01
N LEU A 26 13.76 1.48 -7.97
CA LEU A 26 12.42 0.98 -7.71
C LEU A 26 12.36 -0.55 -7.54
N LYS A 27 13.48 -1.25 -7.78
CA LYS A 27 13.52 -2.72 -7.86
C LYS A 27 12.53 -3.27 -8.90
N ILE A 28 12.40 -2.58 -10.02
CA ILE A 28 11.57 -2.96 -11.18
C ILE A 28 12.51 -3.17 -12.36
N SER A 29 12.33 -4.25 -13.13
CA SER A 29 13.20 -4.49 -14.28
C SER A 29 13.05 -3.38 -15.33
N SER A 30 14.17 -2.96 -15.93
CA SER A 30 14.16 -1.97 -17.02
C SER A 30 13.26 -2.38 -18.18
N LYS A 31 13.10 -3.70 -18.40
CA LYS A 31 12.18 -4.25 -19.42
C LYS A 31 10.73 -3.89 -19.12
N ILE A 32 10.31 -3.99 -17.85
CA ILE A 32 8.94 -3.62 -17.44
C ILE A 32 8.74 -2.11 -17.49
N LEU A 33 9.71 -1.32 -17.03
CA LEU A 33 9.65 0.14 -17.14
C LEU A 33 9.55 0.57 -18.61
N LYS A 34 10.30 -0.09 -19.51
CA LYS A 34 10.22 0.19 -20.94
C LYS A 34 8.87 -0.19 -21.53
N ALA A 35 8.33 -1.35 -21.16
CA ALA A 35 6.98 -1.75 -21.57
C ALA A 35 5.90 -0.78 -21.08
N ILE A 36 6.07 -0.19 -19.88
CA ILE A 36 5.19 0.87 -19.38
C ILE A 36 5.28 2.12 -20.25
N GLU A 37 6.51 2.59 -20.54
CA GLU A 37 6.75 3.78 -21.36
C GLU A 37 6.25 3.62 -22.81
N ASP A 38 6.45 2.45 -23.40
CA ASP A 38 6.05 2.14 -24.76
C ASP A 38 4.56 1.73 -24.86
N GLY A 39 3.90 1.50 -23.71
CA GLY A 39 2.50 1.04 -23.65
C GLY A 39 2.30 -0.36 -24.22
N ASP A 40 3.34 -1.21 -24.22
CA ASP A 40 3.34 -2.56 -24.78
C ASP A 40 2.61 -3.55 -23.86
N MET A 41 1.31 -3.71 -24.10
CA MET A 41 0.44 -4.57 -23.30
C MET A 41 0.86 -6.04 -23.27
N THR A 42 1.69 -6.52 -24.21
CA THR A 42 2.14 -7.93 -24.27
C THR A 42 3.23 -8.24 -23.25
N GLN A 43 3.97 -7.22 -22.80
CA GLN A 43 5.08 -7.35 -21.86
C GLN A 43 4.73 -6.82 -20.46
N LEU A 44 3.54 -6.23 -20.29
CA LEU A 44 3.11 -5.70 -19.01
C LEU A 44 2.71 -6.82 -18.02
N PRO A 45 2.99 -6.62 -16.73
CA PRO A 45 2.54 -7.54 -15.68
C PRO A 45 1.02 -7.45 -15.49
N ALA A 46 0.47 -8.34 -14.66
CA ALA A 46 -0.94 -8.28 -14.28
C ALA A 46 -1.31 -6.90 -13.71
N LYS A 47 -2.51 -6.43 -14.07
CA LYS A 47 -3.02 -5.07 -13.81
C LYS A 47 -2.90 -4.63 -12.35
N THR A 48 -3.04 -5.56 -11.40
CA THR A 48 -2.88 -5.31 -9.95
C THR A 48 -1.47 -4.82 -9.60
N PHE A 49 -0.43 -5.42 -10.17
CA PHE A 49 0.96 -5.01 -9.96
C PHE A 49 1.30 -3.76 -10.79
N LEU A 50 0.79 -3.69 -12.01
CA LEU A 50 1.02 -2.56 -12.91
C LEU A 50 0.61 -1.23 -12.28
N ARG A 51 -0.53 -1.19 -11.57
CA ARG A 51 -0.99 0.00 -10.84
C ARG A 51 0.08 0.48 -9.83
N GLY A 52 0.65 -0.44 -9.07
CA GLY A 52 1.70 -0.13 -8.10
C GLY A 52 2.97 0.39 -8.77
N PHE A 53 3.37 -0.20 -9.90
CA PHE A 53 4.53 0.25 -10.65
C PHE A 53 4.36 1.65 -11.24
N VAL A 54 3.21 1.95 -11.85
CA VAL A 54 2.88 3.29 -12.36
C VAL A 54 2.90 4.32 -11.23
N GLN A 55 2.30 4.00 -10.08
CA GLN A 55 2.28 4.88 -8.92
C GLN A 55 3.69 5.13 -8.35
N SER A 56 4.50 4.08 -8.18
CA SER A 56 5.89 4.20 -7.70
C SER A 56 6.76 5.00 -8.68
N TYR A 57 6.55 4.81 -9.99
CA TYR A 57 7.29 5.52 -11.02
C TYR A 57 6.94 7.02 -11.02
N ALA A 58 5.66 7.37 -10.97
CA ALA A 58 5.23 8.77 -10.85
C ALA A 58 5.81 9.45 -9.59
N ASN A 59 5.79 8.74 -8.45
CA ASN A 59 6.39 9.23 -7.20
C ASN A 59 7.91 9.45 -7.33
N TYR A 60 8.63 8.52 -7.94
CA TYR A 60 10.07 8.64 -8.17
C TYR A 60 10.40 9.86 -9.03
N LEU A 61 9.61 10.08 -10.10
CA LEU A 61 9.74 11.22 -10.99
C LEU A 61 9.25 12.53 -10.37
N ARG A 62 8.66 12.52 -9.16
CA ARG A 62 8.12 13.72 -8.50
C ARG A 62 7.14 14.50 -9.39
N VAL A 63 6.29 13.79 -10.12
CA VAL A 63 5.18 14.35 -10.91
C VAL A 63 3.85 14.23 -10.15
N ASP A 64 2.79 14.84 -10.66
CA ASP A 64 1.45 14.69 -10.06
C ASP A 64 0.95 13.24 -10.22
N VAL A 65 0.99 12.50 -9.11
CA VAL A 65 0.55 11.11 -9.05
C VAL A 65 -0.94 10.99 -9.30
N ASN A 66 -1.75 11.94 -8.83
CA ASN A 66 -3.21 11.88 -8.99
C ASN A 66 -3.58 12.04 -10.47
N GLU A 67 -2.93 12.96 -11.17
CA GLU A 67 -3.11 13.13 -12.61
C GLU A 67 -2.74 11.85 -13.37
N ILE A 68 -1.57 11.27 -13.09
CA ILE A 68 -1.11 10.06 -13.75
C ILE A 68 -2.03 8.88 -13.49
N MET A 69 -2.47 8.70 -12.24
CA MET A 69 -3.37 7.61 -11.89
C MET A 69 -4.76 7.78 -12.49
N ARG A 70 -5.22 9.02 -12.72
CA ARG A 70 -6.47 9.30 -13.46
C ARG A 70 -6.34 8.85 -14.91
N ILE A 71 -5.28 9.27 -15.60
CA ILE A 71 -5.01 8.88 -17.01
C ILE A 71 -4.90 7.35 -17.11
N PHE A 72 -4.16 6.73 -16.19
CA PHE A 72 -4.01 5.28 -16.12
C PHE A 72 -5.37 4.56 -15.94
N GLN A 73 -6.21 5.06 -15.05
CA GLN A 73 -7.54 4.50 -14.80
C GLN A 73 -8.46 4.66 -16.03
N ASP A 74 -8.37 5.80 -16.74
CA ASP A 74 -9.13 6.02 -17.98
C ASP A 74 -8.69 5.04 -19.09
N GLU A 75 -7.40 4.70 -19.17
CA GLU A 75 -6.88 3.76 -20.19
C GLU A 75 -7.06 2.28 -19.83
N MET A 76 -7.01 1.93 -18.54
CA MET A 76 -7.02 0.55 -18.08
C MET A 76 -8.36 0.11 -17.47
N GLY A 77 -9.27 1.04 -17.20
CA GLY A 77 -10.49 0.81 -16.41
C GLY A 77 -10.20 0.71 -14.90
N SER A 78 -11.20 0.36 -14.09
CA SER A 78 -10.99 0.23 -12.63
C SER A 78 -9.91 -0.82 -12.32
N THR A 79 -8.88 -0.41 -11.58
CA THR A 79 -7.73 -1.24 -11.17
C THR A 79 -7.66 -1.39 -9.65
N ARG A 80 -8.70 -0.96 -8.92
CA ARG A 80 -8.70 -1.10 -7.46
C ARG A 80 -8.76 -2.60 -7.17
N PRO A 81 -7.75 -3.20 -6.50
CA PRO A 81 -7.98 -4.51 -5.94
C PRO A 81 -9.18 -4.38 -5.00
N SER A 82 -10.19 -5.23 -5.17
CA SER A 82 -11.12 -5.50 -4.07
C SER A 82 -10.25 -5.84 -2.86
N PRO A 83 -10.48 -5.25 -1.67
CA PRO A 83 -9.75 -5.66 -0.47
C PRO A 83 -10.04 -7.13 -0.23
N LEU A 84 -9.18 -8.01 -0.72
CA LEU A 84 -9.20 -9.42 -0.38
C LEU A 84 -8.53 -9.50 1.00
N ILE A 85 -9.33 -9.87 1.99
CA ILE A 85 -8.98 -10.10 3.40
C ILE A 85 -9.00 -8.83 4.26
N GLN A 86 -10.15 -8.56 4.87
CA GLN A 86 -10.21 -8.02 6.23
C GLN A 86 -9.45 -9.05 7.09
N MET A 87 -8.21 -8.75 7.47
CA MET A 87 -7.61 -9.44 8.61
C MET A 87 -8.55 -9.16 9.78
N PRO A 88 -9.09 -10.17 10.49
CA PRO A 88 -9.75 -9.89 11.75
C PRO A 88 -8.73 -9.14 12.60
N GLU A 89 -9.12 -7.97 13.10
CA GLU A 89 -8.33 -7.27 14.10
C GLU A 89 -7.98 -8.28 15.18
N ARG A 90 -6.69 -8.43 15.49
CA ARG A 90 -6.29 -9.24 16.63
C ARG A 90 -6.82 -8.53 17.86
N ASP A 91 -7.99 -8.93 18.30
CA ASP A 91 -8.53 -8.57 19.60
C ASP A 91 -7.78 -9.43 20.63
N GLU A 92 -6.57 -9.00 20.97
CA GLU A 92 -5.91 -9.40 22.21
C GLU A 92 -5.68 -8.14 23.06
N THR A 93 -6.77 -7.42 23.35
CA THR A 93 -6.90 -6.71 24.62
C THR A 93 -7.00 -7.75 25.73
N LEU A 94 -5.85 -8.20 26.23
CA LEU A 94 -5.75 -8.69 27.61
C LEU A 94 -5.71 -7.46 28.52
N GLU A 95 -6.87 -6.85 28.73
CA GLU A 95 -7.18 -6.03 29.91
C GLU A 95 -7.96 -6.92 30.88
N THR A 96 -7.77 -6.95 32.19
CA THR A 96 -6.91 -6.27 33.17
C THR A 96 -7.10 -7.05 34.48
N SER A 97 -6.13 -7.00 35.40
CA SER A 97 -6.46 -6.93 36.83
C SER A 97 -5.24 -6.49 37.64
N ASP A 98 -5.16 -5.17 37.82
CA ASP A 98 -4.55 -4.55 38.99
C ASP A 98 -5.37 -4.91 40.25
N LYS A 99 -4.69 -5.34 41.32
CA LYS A 99 -5.19 -5.21 42.71
C LYS A 99 -4.01 -4.95 43.64
N GLY A 100 -3.92 -3.70 44.10
CA GLY A 100 -2.98 -3.25 45.14
C GLY A 100 -3.30 -3.73 46.57
N SER A 101 -2.22 -4.06 47.29
CA SER A 101 -1.84 -3.76 48.69
C SER A 101 -2.87 -3.75 49.85
N THR A 102 -2.54 -4.58 50.87
CA THR A 102 -2.60 -4.38 52.35
C THR A 102 -3.92 -4.27 53.15
N GLY A 103 -4.04 -5.12 54.19
CA GLY A 103 -4.55 -4.74 55.53
C GLY A 103 -5.81 -5.49 56.05
N PRO A 104 -5.81 -6.08 57.27
CA PRO A 104 -6.93 -6.86 57.82
C PRO A 104 -7.83 -6.05 58.78
N VAL A 105 -9.12 -6.38 58.85
CA VAL A 105 -10.06 -5.95 59.92
C VAL A 105 -11.09 -7.04 60.26
N PRO A 106 -11.62 -7.09 61.50
CA PRO A 106 -12.19 -8.29 62.11
C PRO A 106 -13.71 -8.26 62.38
N ASN A 107 -14.25 -9.48 62.55
CA ASN A 107 -15.34 -10.00 63.39
C ASN A 107 -16.50 -9.09 63.88
N LYS A 108 -17.74 -9.58 63.68
CA LYS A 108 -18.83 -9.47 64.67
C LYS A 108 -19.85 -10.62 64.51
N SER A 109 -19.82 -11.51 65.50
CA SER A 109 -20.92 -12.14 66.27
C SER A 109 -22.26 -12.55 65.62
N VAL A 110 -22.57 -13.83 65.88
CA VAL A 110 -23.80 -14.67 65.85
C VAL A 110 -25.13 -13.96 66.28
N PRO A 111 -26.34 -14.51 66.01
CA PRO A 111 -26.88 -15.71 66.71
C PRO A 111 -27.71 -16.71 65.87
N SER A 112 -27.81 -17.93 66.43
CA SER A 112 -28.87 -18.99 66.48
C SER A 112 -30.02 -18.96 65.45
N SER A 113 -30.56 -20.07 64.94
CA SER A 113 -31.07 -21.34 65.52
C SER A 113 -31.34 -22.30 64.33
N GLU A 114 -31.28 -23.62 64.42
CA GLU A 114 -32.04 -24.59 65.25
C GLU A 114 -31.32 -25.96 65.18
#